data_AF-A0A8H3LSI3-F1
#
_entry.id   AF-A0A8H3LSI3-F1
#
_cell.length_a   1.000
_cell.length_b   1.000
_cell.length_c   1.000
_cell.angle_alpha   90.00
_cell.angle_beta   90.00
_cell.angle_gamma   90.00
#
_symmetry.space_group_name_H-M   'P 1'
#
loop_
_entity.id
_entity.type
_entity.pdbx_description
1 polymer ?
#
loop_
_entity_poly.entity_id
_entity_poly.type
_entity_poly.pdbx_seq_one_letter_code
_entity_poly.pdbx_strand_id
1 'polypeptide(L)'
;MANLVDVHKLIDPQLASLPYYDGQEEPDLYYAKLRTINETARPLAVAQFNLQARTNKMIGKITGRFHPVPATNPYNANNAINNEPEFLNWLQGKYREVMVGTNQDAMRALMTERFSIMDTADTYEKRIIP
;
A
#
# COMPACT_ATOMS: atom_id res chain seq x y z
N MET A 1 32.18 0.24 -14.08
CA MET A 1 31.48 0.25 -12.77
C MET A 1 30.02 0.53 -13.06
N ALA A 2 29.11 -0.22 -12.44
CA ALA A 2 27.68 0.05 -12.57
C ALA A 2 27.34 1.40 -11.92
N ASN A 3 26.28 2.04 -12.38
CA ASN A 3 25.80 3.31 -11.86
C ASN A 3 24.28 3.29 -11.66
N LEU A 4 23.72 4.43 -11.25
CA LEU A 4 22.28 4.55 -10.98
C LEU A 4 21.42 4.32 -12.23
N VAL A 5 21.93 4.61 -13.43
CA VAL A 5 21.23 4.33 -14.70
C VAL A 5 21.09 2.82 -14.91
N ASP A 6 22.11 2.03 -14.57
CA ASP A 6 22.04 0.57 -14.66
C ASP A 6 21.02 -0.02 -13.68
N VAL A 7 20.93 0.56 -12.48
CA VAL A 7 19.88 0.21 -11.50
C VAL A 7 18.49 0.49 -12.08
N HIS A 8 18.27 1.70 -12.62
CA HIS A 8 16.98 2.08 -13.21
C HIS A 8 16.57 1.18 -14.36
N LYS A 9 17.49 0.89 -15.28
CA LYS A 9 17.25 -0.05 -16.39
C LYS A 9 16.81 -1.44 -15.90
N LEU A 10 17.29 -1.87 -14.75
CA LEU A 10 16.95 -3.16 -14.17
C LEU A 10 15.60 -3.16 -13.43
N ILE A 11 15.36 -2.17 -12.57
CA ILE A 11 14.21 -2.21 -11.64
C ILE A 11 12.95 -1.53 -12.18
N ASP A 12 13.09 -0.46 -12.99
CA ASP A 12 11.94 0.34 -13.40
C ASP A 12 10.93 -0.45 -14.26
N PRO A 13 11.35 -1.34 -15.19
CA PRO A 13 10.40 -2.21 -15.90
C PRO A 13 9.64 -3.17 -14.97
N GLN A 14 10.31 -3.71 -13.95
CA GLN A 14 9.68 -4.60 -12.97
C GLN A 14 8.67 -3.82 -12.12
N LEU A 15 9.02 -2.62 -11.65
CA LEU A 15 8.12 -1.74 -10.92
C LEU A 15 6.92 -1.29 -11.76
N ALA A 16 7.11 -1.07 -13.07
CA ALA A 16 6.04 -0.73 -13.97
C ALA A 16 5.05 -1.89 -14.18
N SER A 17 5.54 -3.14 -14.19
CA SER A 17 4.70 -4.33 -14.31
C SER A 17 3.85 -4.62 -13.06
N LEU A 18 4.28 -4.14 -11.89
CA LEU A 18 3.55 -4.30 -10.64
C LEU A 18 2.39 -3.28 -10.56
N PRO A 19 1.14 -3.69 -10.28
CA PRO A 19 0.05 -2.74 -10.04
C PRO A 19 0.36 -1.78 -8.88
N TYR A 20 -0.23 -0.59 -8.89
CA TYR A 20 -0.14 0.33 -7.74
C TYR A 20 -0.91 -0.24 -6.56
N TYR A 21 -0.42 0.02 -5.35
CA TYR A 21 -1.08 -0.43 -4.12
C TYR A 21 -2.25 0.45 -3.76
N ASP A 22 -3.44 -0.13 -3.76
CA ASP A 22 -4.71 0.48 -3.40
C ASP A 22 -5.37 -0.15 -2.15
N GLY A 23 -4.71 -1.14 -1.52
CA GLY A 23 -5.21 -1.85 -0.36
C GLY A 23 -5.95 -3.15 -0.64
N GLN A 24 -5.95 -3.67 -1.87
CA GLN A 24 -6.58 -4.96 -2.19
C GLN A 24 -5.87 -6.18 -1.57
N GLU A 25 -4.56 -6.10 -1.37
CA GLU A 25 -3.77 -7.16 -0.75
C GLU A 25 -3.12 -6.71 0.56
N GLU A 26 -2.75 -7.67 1.41
CA GLU A 26 -2.14 -7.38 2.69
C GLU A 26 -0.77 -6.66 2.52
N PRO A 27 -0.46 -5.70 3.39
CA PRO A 27 0.79 -4.91 3.32
C PRO A 27 2.06 -5.75 3.17
N ASP A 28 2.18 -6.84 3.94
CA ASP A 28 3.36 -7.71 3.93
C ASP A 28 3.58 -8.41 2.58
N LEU A 29 2.49 -8.85 1.93
CA LEU A 29 2.54 -9.51 0.63
C LEU A 29 2.98 -8.54 -0.46
N TYR A 30 2.37 -7.35 -0.51
CA TYR A 30 2.77 -6.33 -1.49
C TYR A 30 4.21 -5.86 -1.27
N TYR A 31 4.57 -5.62 -0.01
CA TYR A 31 5.93 -5.23 0.39
C TYR A 31 6.97 -6.26 -0.05
N ALA A 32 6.71 -7.55 0.11
CA ALA A 32 7.63 -8.62 -0.31
C ALA A 32 7.91 -8.57 -1.82
N LYS A 33 6.91 -8.24 -2.65
CA LYS A 33 7.09 -8.06 -4.10
C LYS A 33 8.01 -6.88 -4.40
N LEU A 34 7.77 -5.73 -3.76
CA LEU A 34 8.61 -4.55 -3.91
C LEU A 34 10.06 -4.80 -3.46
N ARG A 35 10.22 -5.46 -2.31
CA ARG A 35 11.54 -5.80 -1.76
C ARG A 35 12.32 -6.71 -2.69
N THR A 36 11.65 -7.73 -3.26
CA THR A 36 12.24 -8.61 -4.26
C THR A 36 12.81 -7.82 -5.43
N ILE A 37 12.05 -6.85 -5.96
CA ILE A 37 12.51 -5.99 -7.06
C ILE A 37 13.75 -5.18 -6.65
N ASN A 38 13.74 -4.53 -5.49
CA ASN A 38 14.90 -3.78 -4.99
C ASN A 38 16.14 -4.69 -4.81
N GLU A 39 15.97 -5.92 -4.31
CA GLU A 39 17.07 -6.87 -4.13
C GLU A 39 17.69 -7.34 -5.46
N THR A 40 16.97 -7.28 -6.59
CA THR A 40 17.57 -7.60 -7.90
C THR A 40 18.72 -6.68 -8.28
N ALA A 41 18.73 -5.44 -7.81
CA ALA A 41 19.80 -4.47 -8.06
C ALA A 41 20.99 -4.59 -7.10
N ARG A 42 20.90 -5.44 -6.06
CA ARG A 42 21.96 -5.59 -5.05
C ARG A 42 23.32 -6.00 -5.63
N PRO A 43 23.43 -6.90 -6.62
CA PRO A 43 24.72 -7.27 -7.22
C PRO A 43 25.43 -6.11 -7.94
N LEU A 44 24.72 -5.04 -8.33
CA LEU A 44 25.31 -3.87 -8.99
C LEU A 44 26.17 -3.03 -8.03
N ALA A 45 26.01 -3.21 -6.71
CA ALA A 45 26.80 -2.54 -5.67
C ALA A 45 26.89 -1.00 -5.81
N VAL A 46 25.81 -0.37 -6.31
CA VAL A 46 25.75 1.08 -6.53
C VAL A 46 25.44 1.79 -5.20
N ALA A 47 26.40 2.52 -4.66
CA ALA A 47 26.26 3.21 -3.37
C ALA A 47 25.09 4.20 -3.29
N GLN A 48 24.73 4.83 -4.43
CA GLN A 48 23.59 5.76 -4.50
C GLN A 48 22.23 5.05 -4.38
N PHE A 49 22.15 3.74 -4.67
CA PHE A 49 20.96 2.94 -4.45
C PHE A 49 20.88 2.46 -2.99
N ASN A 50 20.96 3.42 -2.08
CA ASN A 50 20.96 3.23 -0.63
C ASN A 50 19.55 2.99 -0.07
N LEU A 51 19.43 2.84 1.26
CA LEU A 51 18.16 2.58 1.95
C LEU A 51 17.07 3.61 1.60
N GLN A 52 17.42 4.90 1.51
CA GLN A 52 16.46 5.94 1.20
C GLN A 52 16.00 5.87 -0.26
N ALA A 53 16.92 5.67 -1.21
CA ALA A 53 16.58 5.51 -2.63
C ALA A 53 15.66 4.30 -2.86
N ARG A 54 15.96 3.17 -2.20
CA ARG A 54 15.14 1.96 -2.21
C ARG A 54 13.73 2.21 -1.66
N THR A 55 13.63 2.92 -0.55
CA THR A 55 12.36 3.27 0.08
C THR A 55 11.53 4.20 -0.81
N ASN A 56 12.16 5.19 -1.44
CA ASN A 56 11.49 6.09 -2.37
C ASN A 56 10.90 5.36 -3.58
N LYS A 57 11.56 4.30 -4.07
CA LYS A 57 11.00 3.44 -5.13
C LYS A 57 9.74 2.70 -4.68
N MET A 58 9.70 2.24 -3.43
CA MET A 58 8.50 1.62 -2.84
C MET A 58 7.37 2.63 -2.64
N ILE A 59 7.67 3.82 -2.13
CA ILE A 59 6.71 4.92 -1.95
C ILE A 59 6.04 5.30 -3.27
N GLY A 60 6.81 5.35 -4.36
CA GLY A 60 6.29 5.65 -5.70
C GLY A 60 5.26 4.65 -6.24
N LYS A 61 5.01 3.54 -5.55
CA LYS A 61 4.01 2.52 -5.91
C LYS A 61 2.72 2.58 -5.07
N ILE A 62 2.63 3.52 -4.15
CA ILE A 62 1.44 3.72 -3.31
C ILE A 62 0.45 4.68 -3.98
N THR A 63 -0.85 4.37 -3.93
CA THR A 63 -1.91 5.22 -4.51
C THR A 63 -3.16 5.29 -3.64
N GLY A 64 -4.17 6.04 -4.11
CA GLY A 64 -5.51 6.10 -3.51
C GLY A 64 -5.49 6.60 -2.06
N ARG A 65 -6.20 5.88 -1.17
CA ARG A 65 -6.37 6.24 0.26
C ARG A 65 -5.08 6.10 1.09
N PHE A 66 -4.05 5.50 0.50
CA PHE A 66 -2.73 5.35 1.10
C PHE A 66 -1.78 6.48 0.68
N HIS A 67 -2.17 7.32 -0.30
CA HIS A 67 -1.40 8.46 -0.75
C HIS A 67 -1.95 9.78 -0.16
N PRO A 68 -1.10 10.76 0.20
CA PRO A 68 0.36 10.72 0.17
C PRO A 68 0.97 9.90 1.31
N VAL A 69 2.12 9.29 1.04
CA VAL A 69 2.97 8.73 2.10
C VAL A 69 3.60 9.90 2.86
N PRO A 70 3.41 10.01 4.19
CA PRO A 70 4.01 11.08 4.98
C PRO A 70 5.53 10.91 5.09
N ALA A 71 6.24 11.99 5.41
CA ALA A 71 7.69 11.92 5.64
C ALA A 71 8.05 11.17 6.95
N THR A 72 7.15 11.19 7.92
CA THR A 72 7.31 10.57 9.25
C THR A 72 6.20 9.58 9.52
N ASN A 73 6.50 8.51 10.24
CA ASN A 73 5.56 7.46 10.57
C ASN A 73 4.77 7.78 11.85
N PRO A 74 3.48 8.17 11.76
CA PRO A 74 2.65 8.43 12.94
C PRO A 74 2.41 7.20 13.81
N TYR A 75 2.59 5.99 13.28
CA TYR A 75 2.37 4.73 13.99
C TYR A 75 3.62 4.23 14.74
N ASN A 76 4.76 4.92 14.61
CA ASN A 76 6.02 4.55 15.25
C ASN A 76 6.86 5.77 15.62
N ALA A 77 6.44 6.46 16.70
CA ALA A 77 7.17 7.58 17.30
C ALA A 77 7.57 8.72 16.33
N ASN A 78 6.86 8.89 15.20
CA ASN A 78 7.20 9.86 14.16
C ASN A 78 8.60 9.68 13.55
N ASN A 79 9.10 8.44 13.51
CA ASN A 79 10.36 8.11 12.83
C ASN A 79 10.28 8.46 11.34
N ALA A 80 11.40 8.87 10.74
CA ALA A 80 11.46 9.19 9.32
C ALA A 80 11.29 7.93 8.45
N ILE A 81 10.40 7.98 7.45
CA ILE A 81 10.17 6.89 6.50
C ILE A 81 11.27 6.91 5.42
N ASN A 82 12.49 6.55 5.81
CA ASN A 82 13.68 6.59 4.96
C ASN A 82 14.35 5.21 4.78
N ASN A 83 13.71 4.15 5.29
CA ASN A 83 14.16 2.78 5.19
C ASN A 83 12.96 1.84 4.98
N GLU A 84 13.20 0.69 4.37
CA GLU A 84 12.14 -0.25 3.96
C GLU A 84 11.33 -0.80 5.15
N PRO A 85 11.93 -1.17 6.30
CA PRO A 85 11.16 -1.60 7.48
C PRO A 85 10.21 -0.52 8.01
N GLU A 86 10.65 0.74 8.06
CA GLU A 86 9.81 1.84 8.53
C GLU A 86 8.65 2.11 7.58
N PHE A 87 8.87 2.00 6.28
CA PHE A 87 7.83 2.06 5.27
C PHE A 87 6.79 0.95 5.43
N LEU A 88 7.22 -0.30 5.67
CA LEU A 88 6.29 -1.41 5.93
C LEU A 88 5.46 -1.16 7.20
N ASN A 89 6.10 -0.70 8.28
CA ASN A 89 5.39 -0.41 9.53
C ASN A 89 4.30 0.66 9.31
N TRP A 90 4.63 1.72 8.59
CA TRP A 90 3.66 2.74 8.20
C TRP A 90 2.52 2.15 7.35
N LEU A 91 2.85 1.33 6.34
CA LEU A 91 1.84 0.73 5.45
C LEU A 91 0.87 -0.17 6.22
N GLN A 92 1.38 -0.98 7.16
CA GLN A 92 0.58 -1.81 8.05
C GLN A 92 -0.33 -0.98 8.95
N GLY A 93 0.18 0.09 9.55
CA GLY A 93 -0.60 1.01 10.36
C GLY A 93 -1.73 1.68 9.54
N LYS A 94 -1.38 2.20 8.37
CA LYS A 94 -2.34 2.87 7.48
C LYS A 94 -3.42 1.92 6.97
N TYR A 95 -3.04 0.69 6.62
CA TYR A 95 -3.97 -0.35 6.19
C TYR A 95 -5.01 -0.67 7.26
N ARG A 96 -4.59 -0.83 8.51
CA ARG A 96 -5.51 -1.05 9.64
C ARG A 96 -6.48 0.11 9.81
N GLU A 97 -6.00 1.35 9.74
CA GLU A 97 -6.84 2.54 9.82
C GLU A 97 -7.90 2.57 8.70
N VAL A 98 -7.48 2.34 7.45
CA VAL A 98 -8.39 2.34 6.29
C VAL A 98 -9.42 1.22 6.36
N MET A 99 -9.01 0.02 6.78
CA MET A 99 -9.92 -1.12 6.94
C MET A 99 -10.91 -0.90 8.08
N VAL A 100 -10.47 -0.33 9.21
CA VAL A 100 -11.37 0.04 10.32
C VAL A 100 -12.40 1.07 9.87
N GLY A 101 -11.99 2.12 9.15
CA GLY A 101 -12.91 3.11 8.61
C GLY A 101 -13.96 2.49 7.67
N THR A 102 -13.50 1.63 6.76
CA THR A 102 -14.40 0.93 5.82
C THR A 102 -15.42 0.05 6.54
N ASN A 103 -15.00 -0.68 7.59
CA ASN A 103 -15.91 -1.47 8.41
C ASN A 103 -16.92 -0.61 9.17
N GLN A 104 -16.49 0.53 9.72
CA GLN A 104 -17.41 1.46 10.40
C GLN A 104 -18.45 2.05 9.43
N ASP A 105 -18.03 2.41 8.22
CA ASP A 105 -18.93 2.93 7.19
C ASP A 105 -19.93 1.86 6.74
N ALA A 106 -19.47 0.62 6.53
CA ALA A 106 -20.35 -0.51 6.22
C ALA A 106 -21.37 -0.78 7.35
N MET A 107 -20.93 -0.75 8.62
CA MET A 107 -21.84 -0.90 9.76
C MET A 107 -22.86 0.24 9.83
N ARG A 108 -22.46 1.49 9.58
CA ARG A 108 -23.40 2.63 9.52
C ARG A 108 -24.41 2.46 8.40
N ALA A 109 -23.97 2.06 7.21
CA ALA A 109 -24.85 1.79 6.08
C ALA A 109 -25.92 0.74 6.45
N LEU A 110 -25.50 -0.37 7.08
CA LEU A 110 -26.42 -1.41 7.58
C LEU A 110 -27.40 -0.90 8.65
N MET A 111 -26.95 -0.03 9.56
CA MET A 111 -27.84 0.56 10.58
C MET A 111 -28.88 1.52 9.98
N THR A 112 -28.56 2.17 8.86
CA THR A 112 -29.47 3.09 8.16
C THR A 112 -30.36 2.40 7.13
N GLU A 113 -29.97 1.23 6.65
CA GLU A 113 -30.75 0.46 5.69
C GLU A 113 -32.07 0.02 6.32
N ARG A 114 -33.17 0.19 5.58
CA ARG A 114 -34.52 -0.19 6.01
C ARG A 114 -35.26 -0.84 4.87
N PHE A 115 -36.12 -1.80 5.22
CA PHE A 115 -37.05 -2.41 4.28
C PHE A 115 -38.00 -1.33 3.74
N SER A 116 -37.98 -1.16 2.42
CA SER A 116 -38.86 -0.28 1.67
C SER A 116 -40.13 -1.02 1.28
N ILE A 117 -41.21 -0.26 1.06
CA ILE A 117 -42.51 -0.77 0.63
C ILE A 117 -42.43 -1.46 -0.75
N MET A 118 -41.42 -1.11 -1.54
CA MET A 118 -41.16 -1.69 -2.86
C MET A 118 -40.27 -2.94 -2.81
N ASP A 119 -39.77 -3.32 -1.63
CA ASP A 119 -38.87 -4.46 -1.51
C ASP A 119 -39.61 -5.78 -1.46
N THR A 120 -39.01 -6.76 -2.14
CA THR A 120 -39.18 -8.18 -1.85
C THR A 120 -38.07 -8.66 -0.93
N ALA A 121 -38.24 -9.83 -0.31
CA ALA A 121 -37.20 -10.45 0.51
C ALA A 121 -35.86 -10.58 -0.26
N ASP A 122 -35.90 -11.03 -1.52
CA ASP A 122 -34.72 -11.21 -2.38
C ASP A 122 -34.01 -9.88 -2.70
N THR A 123 -34.78 -8.82 -2.99
CA THR A 123 -34.20 -7.50 -3.29
C THR A 123 -33.62 -6.82 -2.06
N TYR A 124 -34.22 -7.02 -0.88
CA TYR A 124 -33.69 -6.49 0.36
C TYR A 124 -32.41 -7.21 0.78
N GLU A 125 -32.39 -8.54 0.68
CA GLU A 125 -31.23 -9.39 0.97
C GLU A 125 -30.01 -8.96 0.15
N LYS A 126 -30.19 -8.69 -1.15
CA LYS A 126 -29.13 -8.18 -2.04
C LYS A 126 -28.57 -6.80 -1.65
N ARG A 127 -29.25 -6.01 -0.81
CA ARG A 127 -28.76 -4.68 -0.38
C ARG A 127 -28.09 -4.69 0.99
N ILE A 128 -28.43 -5.65 1.85
CA ILE A 128 -27.81 -5.81 3.17
C ILE A 128 -26.57 -6.69 3.15
N ILE A 129 -26.36 -7.48 2.10
CA ILE A 129 -25.14 -8.26 1.90
C ILE A 129 -24.15 -7.39 1.11
N PRO A 130 -22.98 -7.03 1.69
CA PRO A 130 -21.93 -6.31 0.97
C PRO A 130 -21.26 -7.14 -0.14
#